data_AF-A0A9N9K036-F1
#
_entry.id   AF-A0A9N9K036-F1
#
_cell.length_a   1.000
_cell.length_b   1.000
_cell.length_c   1.000
_cell.angle_alpha   90.00
_cell.angle_beta   90.00
_cell.angle_gamma   90.00
#
_symmetry.space_group_name_H-M   'P 1'
#
loop_
_entity.id
_entity.type
_entity.pdbx_description
1 polymer ?
#
loop_
_entity_poly.entity_id
_entity_poly.type
_entity_poly.pdbx_seq_one_letter_code
_entity_poly.pdbx_strand_id
1 'polypeptide(L)'
;MNVEDTNDHTRSVETYEERELRLANRRNQRKKKRAEETEEERKIRIEYERSQRQNKLNAETPEEREERLARDRNRKKKIDTKTIEEREVRLEHRRIQWSKKKAEANNEPIVESGQLSESDRNLLNTFRKIMAKTKSEFCLTCDERFPSIILYQGECYRCYRDKNTPKKFSTENNMNL
;
A
#
# COMPACT_ATOMS: atom_id res chain seq x y z
N MET A 1 22.93 -32.73 41.93
CA MET A 1 22.28 -32.94 40.62
C MET A 1 21.30 -31.80 40.41
N ASN A 2 21.51 -30.98 39.39
CA ASN A 2 20.74 -29.76 39.16
C ASN A 2 19.35 -30.09 38.59
N VAL A 3 18.33 -29.42 39.09
CA VAL A 3 16.91 -29.58 38.68
C VAL A 3 16.67 -29.19 37.22
N GLU A 4 17.60 -28.44 36.62
CA GLU A 4 17.54 -28.05 35.20
C GLU A 4 17.96 -29.20 34.27
N ASP A 5 18.96 -30.01 34.67
CA ASP A 5 19.45 -31.16 33.89
C ASP A 5 18.40 -32.29 33.81
N THR A 6 17.54 -32.42 34.82
CA THR A 6 16.48 -33.46 34.86
C THR A 6 15.22 -33.06 34.07
N ASN A 7 14.96 -31.76 33.88
CA ASN A 7 13.80 -31.25 33.13
C ASN A 7 14.05 -31.27 31.61
N ASP A 8 15.30 -31.15 31.18
CA ASP A 8 15.66 -31.25 29.76
C ASP A 8 15.72 -32.71 29.30
N HIS A 9 16.23 -33.60 30.15
CA HIS A 9 16.24 -35.03 29.88
C HIS A 9 14.82 -35.62 29.77
N THR A 10 13.89 -35.25 30.66
CA THR A 10 12.50 -35.72 30.60
C THR A 10 11.76 -35.24 29.35
N ARG A 11 12.03 -34.02 28.86
CA ARG A 11 11.46 -33.53 27.59
C ARG A 11 11.99 -34.22 26.34
N SER A 12 13.23 -34.71 26.40
CA SER A 12 13.87 -35.41 25.27
C SER A 12 13.34 -36.83 25.06
N VAL A 13 12.72 -37.41 26.10
CA VAL A 13 12.15 -38.77 26.09
C VAL A 13 10.62 -38.80 26.15
N GLU A 14 9.95 -37.65 26.23
CA GLU A 14 8.49 -37.52 26.18
C GLU A 14 7.94 -38.10 24.88
N THR A 15 6.87 -38.88 24.98
CA THR A 15 6.07 -39.27 23.82
C THR A 15 5.33 -38.06 23.23
N TYR A 16 4.86 -38.19 21.99
CA TYR A 16 4.06 -37.14 21.34
C TYR A 16 2.82 -36.76 22.16
N GLU A 17 2.11 -37.75 22.71
CA GLU A 17 0.89 -37.55 23.50
C GLU A 17 1.16 -36.82 24.82
N GLU A 18 2.22 -37.21 25.53
CA GLU A 18 2.66 -36.56 26.77
C GLU A 18 3.09 -35.11 26.51
N ARG A 19 3.81 -34.87 25.41
CA ARG A 19 4.21 -33.53 24.98
C ARG A 19 3.00 -32.65 24.69
N GLU A 20 2.02 -33.15 23.95
CA GLU A 20 0.81 -32.39 23.64
C GLU A 20 -0.02 -32.11 24.90
N LEU A 21 -0.15 -33.08 25.81
CA LEU A 21 -0.82 -32.90 27.10
C LEU A 21 -0.13 -31.82 27.95
N ARG A 22 1.20 -31.85 28.05
CA ARG A 22 1.99 -30.83 28.75
C ARG A 22 1.81 -29.45 28.13
N LEU A 23 1.85 -29.35 26.80
CA LEU A 23 1.62 -28.09 26.09
C LEU A 23 0.20 -27.56 26.28
N ALA A 24 -0.82 -28.43 26.25
CA ALA A 24 -2.21 -28.09 26.51
C ALA A 24 -2.40 -27.55 27.94
N ASN A 25 -1.84 -28.24 28.94
CA ASN A 25 -1.85 -27.79 30.33
C ASN A 25 -1.17 -26.43 30.50
N ARG A 26 -0.01 -26.22 29.88
CA ARG A 26 0.69 -24.93 29.90
C ARG A 26 -0.13 -23.81 29.25
N ARG A 27 -0.81 -24.08 28.13
CA ARG A 27 -1.72 -23.12 27.47
C ARG A 27 -2.89 -22.76 28.39
N ASN A 28 -3.48 -23.74 29.06
CA ASN A 28 -4.62 -23.55 29.97
C ASN A 28 -4.24 -22.75 31.21
N GLN A 29 -3.12 -23.07 31.86
CA GLN A 29 -2.61 -22.30 33.00
C GLN A 29 -2.33 -20.84 32.62
N ARG A 30 -1.72 -20.60 31.44
CA ARG A 30 -1.51 -19.25 30.94
C ARG A 30 -2.84 -18.52 30.73
N LYS A 31 -3.83 -19.15 30.09
CA LYS A 31 -5.16 -18.55 29.89
C LYS A 31 -5.81 -18.15 31.22
N LYS A 32 -5.77 -19.02 32.24
CA LYS A 32 -6.30 -18.74 33.58
C LYS A 32 -5.62 -17.51 34.20
N LYS A 33 -4.29 -17.50 34.26
CA LYS A 33 -3.52 -16.35 34.76
C LYS A 33 -3.88 -15.05 34.05
N ARG A 34 -4.02 -15.06 32.72
CA ARG A 34 -4.41 -13.87 31.96
C ARG A 34 -5.83 -13.39 32.22
N ALA A 35 -6.75 -14.29 32.58
CA ALA A 35 -8.12 -13.93 32.90
C ALA A 35 -8.26 -13.33 34.30
N GLU A 36 -7.34 -13.68 35.20
CA GLU A 36 -7.30 -13.22 36.60
C GLU A 36 -6.43 -11.97 36.77
N GLU A 37 -5.73 -11.52 35.74
CA GLU A 37 -4.90 -10.31 35.78
C GLU A 37 -5.72 -9.05 36.06
N THR A 38 -5.15 -8.20 36.92
CA THR A 38 -5.61 -6.83 37.07
C THR A 38 -5.26 -5.99 35.84
N GLU A 39 -5.93 -4.85 35.68
CA GLU A 39 -5.65 -3.94 34.56
C GLU A 39 -4.21 -3.39 34.60
N GLU A 40 -3.63 -3.20 35.79
CA GLU A 40 -2.24 -2.74 35.95
C GLU A 40 -1.25 -3.82 35.53
N GLU A 41 -1.41 -5.06 36.00
CA GLU A 41 -0.58 -6.20 35.59
C GLU A 41 -0.68 -6.44 34.08
N ARG A 42 -1.90 -6.29 33.52
CA ARG A 42 -2.15 -6.38 32.10
C ARG A 42 -1.38 -5.32 31.32
N LYS A 43 -1.37 -4.06 31.78
CA LYS A 43 -0.62 -2.96 31.16
C LYS A 43 0.88 -3.23 31.20
N ILE A 44 1.42 -3.59 32.37
CA ILE A 44 2.84 -3.90 32.56
C ILE A 44 3.27 -5.02 31.61
N ARG A 45 2.50 -6.12 31.52
CA ARG A 45 2.79 -7.22 30.60
C ARG A 45 2.76 -6.75 29.13
N ILE A 46 1.76 -5.98 28.73
CA ILE A 46 1.66 -5.47 27.34
C ILE A 46 2.85 -4.57 27.00
N GLU A 47 3.25 -3.70 27.93
CA GLU A 47 4.40 -2.81 27.75
C GLU A 47 5.70 -3.60 27.63
N TYR A 48 5.90 -4.60 28.50
CA TYR A 48 7.02 -5.52 28.43
C TYR A 48 7.05 -6.27 27.07
N GLU A 49 5.92 -6.81 26.61
CA GLU A 49 5.83 -7.49 25.33
C GLU A 49 6.13 -6.55 24.14
N ARG A 50 5.69 -5.28 24.21
CA ARG A 50 6.01 -4.26 23.21
C ARG A 50 7.50 -3.96 23.17
N SER A 51 8.13 -3.76 24.33
CA SER A 51 9.56 -3.52 24.46
C SER A 51 10.38 -4.67 23.90
N GLN A 52 10.05 -5.92 24.28
CA GLN A 52 10.71 -7.11 23.76
C GLN A 52 10.56 -7.25 22.24
N ARG A 53 9.37 -6.93 21.70
CA ARG A 53 9.15 -6.92 20.25
C ARG A 53 10.00 -5.85 19.56
N GLN A 54 10.09 -4.65 20.13
CA GLN A 54 10.90 -3.57 19.58
C GLN A 54 12.38 -3.95 19.56
N ASN A 55 12.89 -4.54 20.64
CA ASN A 55 14.28 -5.00 20.71
C ASN A 55 14.59 -6.04 19.64
N LYS A 56 13.68 -7.00 19.40
CA LYS A 56 13.83 -7.99 18.31
C LYS A 56 13.82 -7.34 16.93
N LEU A 57 12.97 -6.35 16.70
CA LEU A 57 12.93 -5.61 15.44
C LEU A 57 14.19 -4.78 15.22
N ASN A 58 14.75 -4.19 16.28
CA ASN A 58 15.97 -3.40 16.20
C ASN A 58 17.22 -4.26 15.96
N ALA A 59 17.20 -5.51 16.44
CA ALA A 59 18.27 -6.49 16.24
C ALA A 59 18.12 -7.32 14.94
N GLU A 60 17.08 -7.06 14.15
CA GLU A 60 16.75 -7.81 12.93
C GLU A 60 17.81 -7.55 11.85
N THR A 61 18.32 -8.61 11.22
CA THR A 61 19.18 -8.49 10.04
C THR A 61 18.37 -8.04 8.81
N PRO A 62 19.02 -7.48 7.77
CA PRO A 62 18.32 -7.11 6.53
C PRO A 62 17.55 -8.28 5.89
N GLU A 63 18.12 -9.49 5.92
CA GLU A 63 17.51 -10.70 5.38
C GLU A 63 16.27 -11.13 6.16
N GLU A 64 16.36 -11.17 7.49
CA GLU A 64 15.21 -11.47 8.37
C GLU A 64 14.10 -10.43 8.21
N ARG A 65 14.48 -9.16 8.03
CA ARG A 65 13.55 -8.06 7.78
C ARG A 65 12.78 -8.26 6.48
N GLU A 66 13.45 -8.63 5.40
CA GLU A 66 12.77 -8.92 4.14
C GLU A 66 11.86 -10.16 4.25
N GLU A 67 12.28 -11.21 4.97
CA GLU A 67 11.44 -12.38 5.19
C GLU A 67 10.19 -12.04 6.01
N ARG A 68 10.33 -11.23 7.07
CA ARG A 68 9.20 -10.74 7.86
C ARG A 68 8.25 -9.89 7.00
N LEU A 69 8.78 -8.95 6.21
CA LEU A 69 7.97 -8.13 5.31
C LEU A 69 7.27 -8.97 4.24
N ALA A 70 7.91 -10.00 3.69
CA ALA A 70 7.31 -10.93 2.74
C ALA A 70 6.14 -11.70 3.38
N ARG A 71 6.30 -12.19 4.62
CA ARG A 71 5.22 -12.82 5.39
C ARG A 71 4.05 -11.87 5.64
N ASP A 72 4.32 -10.62 6.02
CA ASP A 72 3.30 -9.60 6.24
C ASP A 72 2.53 -9.26 4.94
N ARG A 73 3.24 -9.10 3.81
CA ARG A 73 2.62 -8.90 2.49
C ARG A 73 1.71 -10.07 2.12
N ASN A 74 2.16 -11.31 2.31
CA ASN A 74 1.37 -12.52 2.02
C ASN A 74 0.13 -12.63 2.92
N ARG A 75 0.26 -12.31 4.21
CA ARG A 75 -0.88 -12.26 5.13
C ARG A 75 -1.90 -11.21 4.68
N LYS A 76 -1.46 -10.03 4.26
CA LYS A 76 -2.34 -8.96 3.77
C LYS A 76 -3.11 -9.38 2.52
N LYS A 77 -2.42 -10.00 1.55
CA LYS A 77 -3.06 -10.56 0.35
C LYS A 77 -4.18 -11.54 0.71
N LYS A 78 -3.96 -12.47 1.65
CA LYS A 78 -4.99 -13.41 2.10
C LYS A 78 -6.20 -12.73 2.77
N ILE A 79 -6.00 -11.58 3.41
CA ILE A 79 -7.09 -10.81 4.04
C ILE A 79 -7.88 -10.02 2.98
N ASP A 80 -7.26 -9.59 1.89
CA ASP A 80 -7.94 -8.94 0.76
C ASP A 80 -8.83 -9.91 -0.05
N THR A 81 -8.65 -11.23 0.12
CA THR A 81 -9.38 -12.29 -0.62
C THR A 81 -10.48 -13.00 0.18
N LYS A 82 -10.79 -12.59 1.42
CA LYS A 82 -11.69 -13.36 2.31
C LYS A 82 -13.16 -13.31 1.92
N THR A 83 -13.77 -12.12 1.82
CA THR A 83 -15.15 -11.91 1.36
C THR A 83 -15.31 -10.51 0.76
N ILE A 84 -16.31 -10.31 -0.11
CA ILE A 84 -16.60 -9.01 -0.72
C ILE A 84 -17.02 -7.98 0.35
N GLU A 85 -17.87 -8.37 1.28
CA GLU A 85 -18.37 -7.51 2.37
C GLU A 85 -17.25 -7.00 3.29
N GLU A 86 -16.33 -7.87 3.74
CA GLU A 86 -15.19 -7.46 4.56
C GLU A 86 -14.24 -6.52 3.80
N ARG A 87 -14.19 -6.62 2.48
CA ARG A 87 -13.39 -5.74 1.62
C ARG A 87 -14.03 -4.36 1.52
N GLU A 88 -15.35 -4.28 1.35
CA GLU A 88 -16.08 -3.01 1.27
C GLU A 88 -15.98 -2.20 2.57
N VAL A 89 -16.22 -2.84 3.72
CA VAL A 89 -16.07 -2.19 5.04
C VAL A 89 -14.66 -1.61 5.23
N ARG A 90 -13.63 -2.34 4.79
CA ARG A 90 -12.23 -1.89 4.87
C ARG A 90 -11.91 -0.73 3.94
N LEU A 91 -12.47 -0.73 2.73
CA LEU A 91 -12.32 0.37 1.78
C LEU A 91 -13.00 1.63 2.31
N GLU A 92 -14.20 1.49 2.89
CA GLU A 92 -14.92 2.61 3.47
C GLU A 92 -14.19 3.22 4.67
N HIS A 93 -13.70 2.37 5.59
CA HIS A 93 -12.87 2.84 6.70
C HIS A 93 -11.62 3.58 6.21
N ARG A 94 -10.99 3.11 5.12
CA ARG A 94 -9.84 3.79 4.51
C ARG A 94 -10.22 5.16 3.93
N ARG A 95 -11.37 5.27 3.26
CA ARG A 95 -11.88 6.55 2.74
C ARG A 95 -12.12 7.54 3.86
N ILE A 96 -12.76 7.11 4.95
CA ILE A 96 -13.00 7.94 6.14
C ILE A 96 -11.67 8.42 6.74
N GLN A 97 -10.70 7.52 6.93
CA GLN A 97 -9.37 7.91 7.45
C GLN A 97 -8.64 8.89 6.54
N TRP A 98 -8.70 8.68 5.22
CA TRP A 98 -8.09 9.60 4.26
C TRP A 98 -8.74 10.98 4.29
N SER A 99 -10.08 11.03 4.39
CA SER A 99 -10.83 12.28 4.53
C SER A 99 -10.44 13.04 5.80
N LYS A 100 -10.34 12.34 6.94
CA LYS A 100 -9.87 12.93 8.21
C LYS A 100 -8.46 13.50 8.10
N LYS A 101 -7.51 12.72 7.56
CA LYS A 101 -6.13 13.17 7.36
C LYS A 101 -6.05 14.39 6.43
N LYS A 102 -6.88 14.45 5.39
CA LYS A 102 -6.97 15.59 4.49
C LYS A 102 -7.51 16.83 5.20
N ALA A 103 -8.55 16.67 6.02
CA ALA A 103 -9.09 17.76 6.84
C ALA A 103 -8.06 18.27 7.86
N GLU A 104 -7.31 17.37 8.51
CA GLU A 104 -6.21 17.73 9.42
C GLU A 104 -5.09 18.49 8.70
N ALA A 105 -4.67 18.04 7.51
CA ALA A 105 -3.68 18.75 6.70
C ALA A 105 -4.16 20.13 6.20
N ASN A 106 -5.46 20.30 5.99
CA ASN A 106 -6.05 21.60 5.64
C ASN A 106 -6.25 22.53 6.86
N ASN A 107 -6.16 21.99 8.09
CA ASN A 107 -6.23 22.75 9.35
C ASN A 107 -4.83 23.06 9.92
N GLU A 108 -3.74 22.57 9.32
CA GLU A 108 -2.41 23.12 9.55
C GLU A 108 -2.35 24.56 9.01
N PRO A 109 -1.64 25.49 9.67
CA PRO A 109 -1.43 26.82 9.12
C PRO A 109 -0.82 26.66 7.74
N ILE A 110 -1.52 27.16 6.72
CA ILE A 110 -1.08 27.15 5.34
C ILE A 110 0.29 27.84 5.30
N VAL A 111 1.36 27.05 5.29
CA VAL A 111 2.62 27.50 4.71
C VAL A 111 2.29 27.61 3.22
N GLU A 112 2.26 28.84 2.73
CA GLU A 112 1.75 29.27 1.43
C GLU A 112 2.57 28.68 0.27
N SER A 113 2.50 27.36 0.07
CA SER A 113 3.20 26.63 -0.98
C SER A 113 2.27 26.20 -2.11
N GLY A 114 1.13 26.90 -2.28
CA GLY A 114 0.08 26.53 -3.23
C GLY A 114 -0.42 27.65 -4.14
N GLN A 115 0.05 28.88 -3.95
CA GLN A 115 -0.26 29.97 -4.87
C GLN A 115 0.92 30.16 -5.82
N LEU A 116 0.71 29.77 -7.09
CA LEU A 116 1.60 30.20 -8.17
C LEU A 116 1.82 31.71 -8.05
N SER A 117 3.08 32.14 -8.10
CA SER A 117 3.39 33.56 -8.05
C SER A 117 2.66 34.29 -9.18
N GLU A 118 2.43 35.59 -9.01
CA GLU A 118 1.80 36.38 -10.06
C GLU A 118 2.61 36.35 -11.37
N SER A 119 3.95 36.24 -11.26
CA SER A 119 4.83 36.00 -12.42
C SER A 119 4.55 34.66 -13.10
N ASP A 120 4.37 33.58 -12.35
CA ASP A 120 4.10 32.25 -12.93
C ASP A 120 2.73 32.22 -13.62
N ARG A 121 1.72 32.87 -13.02
CA ARG A 121 0.40 33.01 -13.62
C ARG A 121 0.47 33.79 -14.93
N ASN A 122 1.24 34.88 -14.96
CA ASN A 122 1.43 35.68 -16.16
C ASN A 122 2.22 34.93 -17.24
N LEU A 123 3.24 34.16 -16.86
CA LEU A 123 3.98 33.30 -17.78
C LEU A 123 3.08 32.23 -18.41
N LEU A 124 2.27 31.53 -17.61
CA LEU A 124 1.32 30.52 -18.09
C LEU A 124 0.27 31.12 -19.02
N ASN A 125 -0.27 32.30 -18.69
CA ASN A 125 -1.22 33.00 -19.56
C ASN A 125 -0.58 33.40 -20.90
N THR A 126 0.68 33.83 -20.87
CA THR A 126 1.43 34.18 -22.08
C THR A 126 1.66 32.94 -22.94
N PHE A 127 2.09 31.83 -22.33
CA PHE A 127 2.25 30.54 -23.01
C PHE A 127 0.94 30.08 -23.66
N ARG A 128 -0.19 30.12 -22.94
CA ARG A 128 -1.51 29.76 -23.49
C ARG A 128 -1.90 30.62 -24.69
N LYS A 129 -1.66 31.94 -24.63
CA LYS A 129 -1.91 32.86 -25.76
C LYS A 129 -1.04 32.53 -26.98
N ILE A 130 0.22 32.15 -26.76
CA ILE A 130 1.14 31.72 -27.84
C ILE A 130 0.65 30.41 -28.46
N MET A 131 0.34 29.41 -27.62
CA MET A 131 -0.15 28.11 -28.10
C MET A 131 -1.47 28.23 -28.86
N ALA A 132 -2.40 29.07 -28.40
CA ALA A 132 -3.67 29.32 -29.08
C ALA A 132 -3.51 30.01 -30.45
N LYS A 133 -2.45 30.82 -30.63
CA LYS A 133 -2.12 31.46 -31.91
C LYS A 133 -1.38 30.52 -32.88
N THR A 134 -0.76 29.47 -32.36
CA THR A 134 0.02 28.54 -33.18
C THR A 134 -0.95 27.59 -33.88
N LYS A 135 -1.09 27.72 -35.19
CA LYS A 135 -1.86 26.76 -36.00
C LYS A 135 -1.06 25.46 -36.04
N SER A 136 -1.43 24.48 -35.22
CA SER A 136 -0.93 23.11 -35.34
C SER A 136 -1.86 22.32 -36.24
N GLU A 137 -1.31 21.67 -37.26
CA GLU A 137 -2.03 20.62 -37.98
C GLU A 137 -2.38 19.48 -37.01
N PHE A 138 -3.35 18.65 -37.39
CA PHE A 138 -3.79 17.52 -36.58
C PHE A 138 -3.99 16.28 -37.43
N CYS A 139 -3.77 15.12 -36.83
CA CYS A 139 -4.03 13.86 -37.50
C CYS A 139 -5.54 13.63 -37.60
N LEU A 140 -6.06 13.39 -38.81
CA LEU A 140 -7.48 13.09 -39.04
C LEU A 140 -7.93 11.75 -38.44
N THR A 141 -6.99 10.84 -38.15
CA THR A 141 -7.29 9.53 -37.56
C THR A 141 -7.40 9.61 -36.05
N CYS A 142 -6.42 10.22 -35.37
CA CYS A 142 -6.28 10.13 -33.92
C CYS A 142 -6.34 11.49 -33.19
N ASP A 143 -6.69 12.56 -33.90
CA ASP A 143 -6.86 13.94 -33.39
C ASP A 143 -5.64 14.55 -32.67
N GLU A 144 -4.48 13.89 -32.72
CA GLU A 144 -3.25 14.39 -32.10
C GLU A 144 -2.81 15.71 -32.73
N ARG A 145 -2.49 16.67 -31.87
CA ARG A 145 -2.06 18.04 -32.21
C ARG A 145 -0.75 18.33 -31.51
N PHE A 146 0.28 18.67 -32.28
CA PHE A 146 1.47 19.30 -31.74
C PHE A 146 2.16 20.15 -32.82
N PRO A 147 2.86 21.24 -32.45
CA PRO A 147 3.40 22.20 -33.41
C PRO A 147 4.37 21.62 -34.46
N SER A 148 5.03 20.50 -34.14
CA SER A 148 6.01 19.83 -35.00
C SER A 148 5.48 18.54 -35.64
N ILE A 149 4.15 18.36 -35.70
CA ILE A 149 3.57 17.17 -36.33
C ILE A 149 3.81 17.16 -37.83
N ILE A 150 4.30 16.04 -38.35
CA ILE A 150 4.44 15.80 -39.78
C ILE A 150 3.28 14.89 -40.19
N LEU A 151 2.44 15.39 -41.09
CA LEU A 151 1.32 14.65 -41.64
C LEU A 151 1.65 14.13 -43.05
N TYR A 152 1.37 12.85 -43.28
CA TYR A 152 1.41 12.21 -44.60
C TYR A 152 -0.04 11.91 -44.97
N GLN A 153 -0.55 12.53 -46.03
CA GLN A 153 -1.95 12.37 -46.47
C GLN A 153 -2.97 12.68 -45.36
N GLY A 154 -2.69 13.66 -44.49
CA GLY A 154 -3.57 14.05 -43.38
C GLY A 154 -3.45 13.15 -42.13
N GLU A 155 -2.53 12.18 -42.14
CA GLU A 155 -2.31 11.26 -41.02
C GLU A 155 -0.93 11.44 -40.41
N CYS A 156 -0.82 11.33 -39.08
CA CYS A 156 0.49 11.29 -38.43
C CYS A 156 1.23 10.00 -38.83
N TYR A 157 2.56 10.01 -38.70
CA TYR A 157 3.37 8.86 -39.08
C TYR A 157 2.94 7.54 -38.43
N ARG A 158 2.47 7.60 -37.17
CA ARG A 158 1.94 6.46 -36.43
C ARG A 158 0.70 5.87 -37.12
N CYS A 159 -0.26 6.72 -37.48
CA CYS A 159 -1.50 6.32 -38.15
C CYS A 159 -1.28 5.92 -39.61
N TYR A 160 -0.35 6.57 -40.32
CA TYR A 160 -0.02 6.23 -41.70
C TYR A 160 0.60 4.83 -41.86
N ARG A 161 1.45 4.43 -40.90
CA ARG A 161 2.06 3.09 -40.84
C ARG A 161 1.09 2.00 -40.42
N ASP A 162 0.02 2.35 -39.72
CA ASP A 162 -1.01 1.40 -39.32
C ASP A 162 -1.82 0.95 -40.54
N LYS A 163 -1.74 -0.34 -40.85
CA LYS A 163 -2.47 -0.97 -41.96
C LYS A 163 -3.72 -1.73 -41.49
N ASN A 164 -4.07 -1.62 -40.20
CA ASN A 164 -5.29 -2.22 -39.66
C ASN A 164 -6.54 -1.45 -40.13
N THR A 165 -7.65 -2.18 -40.26
CA THR A 165 -8.98 -1.64 -40.56
C THR A 165 -10.01 -2.22 -39.57
N PRO A 166 -10.58 -1.41 -38.66
CA PRO A 166 -10.30 0.00 -38.42
C PRO A 166 -8.89 0.22 -37.85
N LYS A 167 -8.34 1.43 -38.04
CA LYS A 167 -7.03 1.80 -37.47
C LYS A 167 -7.09 1.81 -35.96
N LYS A 168 -6.00 1.45 -35.30
CA LYS A 168 -5.95 1.23 -33.84
C LYS A 168 -6.32 2.49 -33.04
N PHE A 169 -5.95 3.67 -33.54
CA PHE A 169 -6.18 4.95 -32.87
C PHE A 169 -7.26 5.78 -33.57
N SER A 170 -8.09 5.18 -34.42
CA SER A 170 -9.22 5.89 -35.00
C SER A 170 -10.34 6.08 -33.98
N THR A 171 -11.14 7.12 -34.19
CA THR A 171 -12.41 7.31 -33.49
C THR A 171 -13.34 6.10 -33.64
N GLU A 172 -13.29 5.41 -34.78
CA GLU A 172 -14.03 4.17 -35.04
C GLU A 172 -13.62 3.02 -34.10
N ASN A 173 -12.38 3.03 -33.58
CA ASN A 173 -11.91 1.99 -32.67
C ASN A 173 -12.20 2.29 -31.18
N ASN A 174 -13.02 3.31 -30.88
CA ASN A 174 -13.50 3.65 -29.53
C ASN A 174 -12.41 3.72 -28.44
N MET A 175 -11.19 4.10 -28.80
CA MET A 175 -10.07 4.23 -27.86
C MET A 175 -10.11 5.56 -27.05
N ASN A 176 -11.17 6.35 -27.18
CA ASN A 176 -11.40 7.61 -26.46
C ASN A 176 -12.15 7.41 -25.11
N LEU A 177 -12.20 6.17 -24.58
CA LEU A 177 -12.79 5.84 -23.27
C LEU A 177 -11.75 5.80 -22.15
#